data_AF-A0A7C3P4M6-F1
#
_entry.id   AF-A0A7C3P4M6-F1
#
_cell.length_a   1.000
_cell.length_b   1.000
_cell.length_c   1.000
_cell.angle_alpha   90.00
_cell.angle_beta   90.00
_cell.angle_gamma   90.00
#
_symmetry.space_group_name_H-M   'P 1'
#
loop_
_entity.id
_entity.type
_entity.pdbx_description
1 polymer ?
#
loop_
_entity_poly.entity_id
_entity_poly.type
_entity_poly.pdbx_seq_one_letter_code
_entity_poly.pdbx_strand_id
1 'polypeptide(L)'
;MSYRFATKRGETVVEDSIKEKLKREIVGILLIALGIFLFMSLVTFDPVDPSFFSYSSSKTKEIHNWMGAVGSYMAGLLFHAFGLPSFLIPFVLGMYALSFIFQWEWKYPLIKLIGWGIFLLATSSLFGLWLKPLRIYHHDLLVGGFIGELCSKTLVRYFNPPGAAVLLWLILIIAFVL
;
A
#
# COMPACT_ATOMS: atom_id res chain seq x y z
N MET A 1 -15.45 -54.54 -5.51
CA MET A 1 -14.52 -53.58 -6.15
C MET A 1 -14.95 -52.11 -6.02
N SER A 2 -16.25 -51.79 -5.86
CA SER A 2 -16.76 -50.40 -5.81
C SER A 2 -16.35 -49.59 -4.57
N TYR A 3 -16.26 -50.21 -3.38
CA TYR A 3 -15.98 -49.49 -2.12
C TYR A 3 -14.60 -48.82 -2.04
N ARG A 4 -13.56 -49.38 -2.69
CA ARG A 4 -12.19 -48.82 -2.69
C ARG A 4 -12.06 -47.53 -3.51
N PHE A 5 -12.96 -47.29 -4.48
CA PHE A 5 -12.93 -46.08 -5.31
C PHE A 5 -13.57 -44.88 -4.61
N ALA A 6 -14.58 -45.11 -3.76
CA ALA A 6 -15.22 -44.06 -2.98
C ALA A 6 -14.31 -43.51 -1.87
N THR A 7 -13.55 -44.37 -1.20
CA THR A 7 -12.57 -43.97 -0.17
C THR A 7 -11.42 -43.15 -0.76
N LYS A 8 -10.82 -43.60 -1.88
CA LYS A 8 -9.77 -42.82 -2.55
C LYS A 8 -10.25 -41.43 -2.98
N ARG A 9 -11.49 -41.31 -3.47
CA ARG A 9 -12.06 -40.02 -3.88
C ARG A 9 -12.32 -39.10 -2.68
N GLY A 10 -12.74 -39.65 -1.54
CA GLY A 10 -12.89 -38.90 -0.29
C GLY A 10 -11.55 -38.39 0.25
N GLU A 11 -10.52 -39.25 0.24
CA GLU A 11 -9.15 -38.89 0.64
C GLU A 11 -8.57 -37.75 -0.22
N THR A 12 -8.74 -37.81 -1.54
CA THR A 12 -8.27 -36.75 -2.44
C THR A 12 -8.96 -35.40 -2.20
N VAL A 13 -10.29 -35.41 -1.97
CA VAL A 13 -11.05 -34.17 -1.72
C VAL A 13 -10.65 -33.53 -0.39
N VAL A 14 -10.42 -34.34 0.65
CA VAL A 14 -9.95 -33.86 1.94
C VAL A 14 -8.54 -33.29 1.81
N GLU A 15 -7.62 -33.99 1.14
CA GLU A 15 -6.26 -33.52 0.94
C GLU A 15 -6.19 -32.21 0.15
N ASP A 16 -6.99 -32.07 -0.91
CA ASP A 16 -7.08 -30.84 -1.71
C ASP A 16 -7.62 -29.66 -0.87
N SER A 17 -8.61 -29.91 -0.02
CA SER A 17 -9.15 -28.87 0.88
C SER A 17 -8.12 -28.37 1.91
N ILE A 18 -7.29 -29.28 2.44
CA ILE A 18 -6.22 -28.96 3.38
C ILE A 18 -5.13 -28.16 2.67
N LYS A 19 -4.73 -28.56 1.45
CA LYS A 19 -3.74 -27.83 0.64
C LYS A 19 -4.19 -26.40 0.34
N GLU A 20 -5.45 -26.22 -0.05
CA GLU A 20 -6.00 -24.88 -0.32
C GLU A 20 -6.07 -24.01 0.94
N LYS A 21 -6.40 -24.60 2.10
CA LYS A 21 -6.37 -23.89 3.37
C LYS A 21 -4.95 -23.45 3.75
N LEU A 22 -3.98 -24.37 3.68
CA LEU A 22 -2.58 -24.08 3.98
C LEU A 22 -2.00 -23.01 3.05
N LYS A 23 -2.30 -23.08 1.75
CA LYS A 23 -1.87 -22.08 0.77
C LYS A 23 -2.38 -20.67 1.13
N ARG A 24 -3.63 -20.55 1.57
CA ARG A 24 -4.22 -19.27 2.00
C ARG A 24 -3.56 -18.75 3.28
N GLU A 25 -3.33 -19.63 4.26
CA GLU A 25 -2.64 -19.27 5.50
C GLU A 25 -1.21 -18.78 5.22
N ILE A 26 -0.46 -19.48 4.37
CA ILE A 26 0.91 -19.08 3.97
C ILE A 26 0.88 -17.71 3.29
N VAL A 27 -0.02 -17.49 2.32
CA VAL A 27 -0.17 -16.19 1.65
C VAL A 27 -0.54 -15.10 2.65
N GLY A 28 -1.44 -15.35 3.59
CA GLY A 28 -1.80 -14.42 4.65
C GLY A 28 -0.61 -14.04 5.52
N ILE A 29 0.16 -15.02 6.00
CA ILE A 29 1.36 -14.77 6.82
C ILE A 29 2.40 -13.95 6.06
N LEU A 30 2.64 -14.28 4.78
CA LEU A 30 3.55 -13.52 3.92
C LEU A 30 3.09 -12.06 3.74
N LEU A 31 1.79 -11.83 3.57
CA LEU A 31 1.23 -10.48 3.46
C LEU A 31 1.34 -9.69 4.78
N ILE A 32 1.16 -10.33 5.94
CA ILE A 32 1.40 -9.69 7.24
C ILE A 32 2.87 -9.29 7.35
N ALA A 33 3.80 -10.22 7.06
CA ALA A 33 5.23 -9.95 7.14
C ALA A 33 5.63 -8.78 6.23
N LEU A 34 5.10 -8.75 4.99
CA LEU A 34 5.33 -7.66 4.06
C LEU A 34 4.72 -6.33 4.55
N GLY A 35 3.51 -6.38 5.11
CA GLY A 35 2.84 -5.20 5.69
C GLY A 35 3.64 -4.60 6.85
N ILE A 36 4.14 -5.42 7.77
CA ILE A 36 4.99 -4.99 8.88
C ILE A 36 6.32 -4.43 8.36
N PHE A 37 6.94 -5.12 7.40
CA PHE A 37 8.18 -4.66 6.76
C PHE A 37 8.00 -3.27 6.16
N LEU A 38 6.95 -3.05 5.36
CA LEU A 38 6.67 -1.75 4.74
C LEU A 38 6.30 -0.69 5.78
N PHE A 39 5.49 -1.03 6.77
CA PHE A 39 5.11 -0.10 7.83
C PHE A 39 6.33 0.39 8.61
N MET A 40 7.17 -0.52 9.08
CA MET A 40 8.41 -0.16 9.79
C MET A 40 9.33 0.64 8.88
N SER A 41 9.50 0.23 7.62
CA SER A 41 10.30 0.97 6.64
C SER A 41 9.82 2.41 6.47
N LEU A 42 8.51 2.63 6.43
CA LEU A 42 7.90 3.97 6.28
C LEU A 42 8.01 4.79 7.58
N VAL A 43 7.80 4.18 8.75
CA VAL A 43 7.93 4.87 10.04
C VAL A 43 9.36 5.33 10.29
N THR A 44 10.34 4.51 9.91
CA THR A 44 11.77 4.78 10.12
C THR A 44 12.42 5.36 8.87
N PHE A 45 11.65 6.02 8.00
CA PHE A 45 12.20 6.64 6.81
C PHE A 45 13.00 7.88 7.17
N ASP A 46 14.25 7.92 6.74
CA ASP A 46 15.10 9.10 6.83
C ASP A 46 15.48 9.60 5.42
N PRO A 47 15.22 10.88 5.08
CA PRO A 47 15.64 11.46 3.80
C PRO A 47 17.15 11.39 3.52
N VAL A 48 17.99 11.25 4.55
CA VAL A 48 19.45 11.16 4.42
C VAL A 48 19.96 9.75 4.10
N ASP A 49 19.09 8.74 4.24
CA ASP A 49 19.41 7.36 3.87
C ASP A 49 19.48 7.20 2.34
N PRO A 50 20.30 6.25 1.84
CA PRO A 50 20.36 5.97 0.41
C PRO A 50 18.99 5.53 -0.10
N SER A 51 18.50 6.20 -1.14
CA SER A 51 17.24 5.86 -1.81
C SER A 51 17.32 6.21 -3.29
N PHE A 52 16.33 5.80 -4.10
CA PHE A 52 16.29 6.11 -5.54
C PHE A 52 16.32 7.62 -5.84
N PHE A 53 15.84 8.43 -4.89
CA PHE A 53 15.68 9.87 -5.05
C PHE A 53 16.65 10.68 -4.17
N SER A 54 17.47 10.01 -3.35
CA SER A 54 18.46 10.65 -2.49
C SER A 54 19.83 9.99 -2.69
N TYR A 55 20.77 10.74 -3.26
CA TYR A 55 22.14 10.31 -3.45
C TYR A 55 22.96 10.66 -2.21
N SER A 56 23.14 9.69 -1.31
CA SER A 56 24.11 9.80 -0.22
C SER A 56 25.50 9.50 -0.76
N SER A 57 26.32 10.53 -0.96
CA SER A 57 27.65 10.43 -1.58
C SER A 57 28.72 9.79 -0.68
N SER A 58 28.40 9.42 0.55
CA SER A 58 29.35 8.75 1.46
C SER A 58 29.02 7.27 1.61
N LYS A 59 29.91 6.41 1.12
CA LYS A 59 29.91 4.92 1.30
C LYS A 59 29.88 4.44 2.76
N THR A 60 29.85 5.34 3.74
CA THR A 60 30.12 5.07 5.16
C THR A 60 29.03 5.58 6.11
N LYS A 61 27.89 6.05 5.60
CA LYS A 61 26.78 6.46 6.49
C LYS A 61 25.99 5.23 6.92
N GLU A 62 25.81 5.08 8.23
CA GLU A 62 24.90 4.07 8.79
C GLU A 62 23.49 4.30 8.24
N ILE A 63 22.82 3.21 7.85
CA ILE A 63 21.44 3.25 7.37
C ILE A 63 20.54 3.34 8.62
N HIS A 64 19.74 4.39 8.70
CA HIS A 64 18.87 4.63 9.86
C HIS A 64 17.58 3.79 9.79
N ASN A 65 17.16 3.41 8.59
CA ASN A 65 16.00 2.56 8.39
C ASN A 65 16.16 1.20 9.06
N TRP A 66 15.21 0.81 9.91
CA TRP A 66 15.30 -0.44 10.67
C TRP A 66 15.21 -1.68 9.78
N MET A 67 14.63 -1.55 8.59
CA MET A 67 14.56 -2.62 7.59
C MET A 67 15.76 -2.59 6.62
N GLY A 68 16.81 -1.85 6.98
CA GLY A 68 18.05 -1.72 6.23
C GLY A 68 17.89 -1.01 4.88
N ALA A 69 18.82 -1.28 3.97
CA ALA A 69 18.84 -0.63 2.64
C ALA A 69 17.53 -0.89 1.88
N VAL A 70 17.05 -2.14 1.85
CA VAL A 70 15.82 -2.46 1.10
C VAL A 70 14.64 -1.64 1.62
N GLY A 71 14.53 -1.48 2.95
CA GLY A 71 13.53 -0.64 3.58
C GLY A 71 13.64 0.83 3.19
N SER A 72 14.86 1.40 3.19
CA SER A 72 15.08 2.80 2.80
C SER A 72 14.69 3.08 1.33
N TYR A 73 15.04 2.16 0.42
CA TYR A 73 14.66 2.27 -1.00
C TYR A 73 13.14 2.14 -1.20
N MET A 74 12.49 1.17 -0.54
CA MET A 74 11.04 0.99 -0.66
C MET A 74 10.27 2.17 -0.06
N ALA A 75 10.63 2.60 1.15
CA ALA A 75 10.00 3.75 1.80
C ALA A 75 10.22 5.03 0.98
N GLY A 76 11.44 5.26 0.49
CA GLY A 76 11.74 6.41 -0.38
C GLY A 76 10.89 6.45 -1.64
N LEU A 77 10.68 5.30 -2.31
CA LEU A 77 9.81 5.22 -3.48
C LEU A 77 8.37 5.56 -3.13
N LEU A 78 7.83 4.96 -2.06
CA LEU A 78 6.44 5.15 -1.67
C LEU A 78 6.16 6.58 -1.17
N PHE A 79 7.03 7.15 -0.36
CA PHE A 79 6.92 8.55 0.06
C PHE A 79 7.05 9.52 -1.10
N HIS A 80 8.00 9.29 -2.01
CA HIS A 80 8.15 10.19 -3.15
C HIS A 80 6.94 10.11 -4.09
N ALA A 81 6.38 8.92 -4.32
CA ALA A 81 5.23 8.74 -5.17
C ALA A 81 3.94 9.31 -4.55
N PHE A 82 3.61 8.89 -3.32
CA PHE A 82 2.30 9.12 -2.70
C PHE A 82 2.31 10.05 -1.49
N GLY A 83 3.47 10.33 -0.89
CA GLY A 83 3.58 11.14 0.32
C GLY A 83 3.12 10.39 1.56
N LEU A 84 2.50 11.10 2.52
CA LEU A 84 1.95 10.51 3.74
C LEU A 84 0.87 9.43 3.47
N PRO A 85 0.01 9.55 2.45
CA PRO A 85 -0.94 8.48 2.12
C PRO A 85 -0.33 7.11 1.81
N SER A 86 0.98 7.02 1.56
CA SER A 86 1.69 5.74 1.42
C SER A 86 1.48 4.76 2.58
N PHE A 87 1.20 5.24 3.80
CA PHE A 87 0.85 4.41 4.96
C PHE A 87 -0.45 3.60 4.78
N LEU A 88 -1.30 3.94 3.82
CA LEU A 88 -2.47 3.12 3.48
C LEU A 88 -2.07 1.77 2.87
N ILE A 89 -0.91 1.67 2.21
CA ILE A 89 -0.45 0.45 1.56
C ILE A 89 -0.23 -0.69 2.58
N PRO A 90 0.59 -0.53 3.64
CA PRO A 90 0.74 -1.59 4.64
C PRO A 90 -0.57 -1.90 5.37
N PHE A 91 -1.44 -0.91 5.56
CA PHE A 91 -2.76 -1.13 6.17
C PHE A 91 -3.64 -2.03 5.30
N VAL A 92 -3.74 -1.74 4.00
CA VAL A 92 -4.50 -2.54 3.04
C VAL A 92 -3.94 -3.96 2.95
N LEU A 93 -2.60 -4.10 2.89
CA LEU A 93 -1.95 -5.41 2.92
C LEU A 93 -2.35 -6.21 4.18
N GLY A 94 -2.36 -5.56 5.35
CA GLY A 94 -2.81 -6.17 6.60
C GLY A 94 -4.26 -6.66 6.55
N MET A 95 -5.18 -5.87 6.00
CA MET A 95 -6.59 -6.30 5.85
C MET A 95 -6.74 -7.50 4.92
N TYR A 96 -6.06 -7.49 3.75
CA TYR A 96 -6.06 -8.64 2.85
C TYR A 96 -5.44 -9.86 3.51
N ALA A 97 -4.36 -9.69 4.27
CA ALA A 97 -3.72 -10.76 4.99
C ALA A 97 -4.67 -11.43 6.00
N LEU A 98 -5.37 -10.62 6.81
CA LEU A 98 -6.38 -11.11 7.74
C LEU A 98 -7.53 -11.80 7.01
N SER A 99 -7.96 -11.27 5.87
CA SER A 99 -8.96 -11.94 5.05
C SER A 99 -8.53 -13.33 4.58
N PHE A 100 -7.27 -13.53 4.20
CA PHE A 100 -6.77 -14.83 3.76
C PHE A 100 -6.72 -15.83 4.92
N ILE A 101 -6.36 -15.36 6.13
CA ILE A 101 -6.27 -16.17 7.35
C ILE A 101 -7.68 -16.55 7.87
N PHE A 102 -8.58 -15.58 7.97
CA PHE A 102 -9.95 -15.78 8.47
C PHE A 102 -10.94 -16.25 7.41
N GLN A 103 -10.46 -16.52 6.18
CA GLN A 103 -11.28 -16.97 5.05
C GLN A 103 -12.47 -16.05 4.75
N TRP A 104 -12.30 -14.74 4.88
CA TRP A 104 -13.36 -13.80 4.52
C TRP A 104 -13.60 -13.88 3.01
N GLU A 105 -14.80 -14.27 2.60
CA GLU A 105 -15.21 -14.26 1.21
C GLU A 105 -15.53 -12.84 0.73
N TRP A 106 -14.63 -12.26 -0.07
CA TRP A 106 -14.89 -11.03 -0.80
C TRP A 106 -15.60 -11.37 -2.09
N LYS A 107 -16.81 -10.85 -2.28
CA LYS A 107 -17.55 -11.04 -3.54
C LYS A 107 -16.81 -10.49 -4.77
N TYR A 108 -15.94 -9.48 -4.60
CA TYR A 108 -15.18 -8.84 -5.69
C TYR A 108 -13.78 -8.32 -5.26
N PRO A 109 -12.78 -9.19 -5.04
CA PRO A 109 -11.49 -8.79 -4.47
C PRO A 109 -10.69 -7.83 -5.36
N LEU A 110 -10.79 -7.97 -6.69
CA LEU A 110 -10.10 -7.11 -7.66
C LEU A 110 -10.70 -5.70 -7.70
N ILE A 111 -12.02 -5.60 -7.63
CA ILE A 111 -12.74 -4.31 -7.64
C ILE A 111 -12.35 -3.50 -6.40
N LYS A 112 -12.29 -4.15 -5.24
CA LYS A 112 -11.84 -3.51 -4.00
C LYS A 112 -10.37 -3.09 -4.03
N LEU A 113 -9.52 -3.89 -4.68
CA LEU A 113 -8.10 -3.52 -4.83
C LEU A 113 -7.96 -2.25 -5.68
N ILE A 114 -8.75 -2.14 -6.74
CA ILE A 114 -8.85 -0.91 -7.56
C ILE A 114 -9.40 0.24 -6.72
N GLY A 115 -10.44 0.00 -5.90
CA GLY A 115 -11.00 0.97 -4.96
C GLY A 115 -9.93 1.55 -4.04
N TRP A 116 -9.15 0.68 -3.38
CA TRP A 116 -8.03 1.10 -2.55
C TRP A 116 -6.95 1.88 -3.31
N GLY A 117 -6.66 1.50 -4.56
CA GLY A 117 -5.73 2.24 -5.42
C GLY A 117 -6.23 3.65 -5.75
N ILE A 118 -7.50 3.80 -6.12
CA ILE A 118 -8.12 5.10 -6.38
C ILE A 118 -8.19 5.92 -5.09
N PHE A 119 -8.51 5.29 -3.96
CA PHE A 119 -8.57 5.92 -2.65
C PHE A 119 -7.19 6.47 -2.25
N LEU A 120 -6.12 5.72 -2.46
CA LEU A 120 -4.74 6.16 -2.25
C LEU A 120 -4.39 7.37 -3.13
N LEU A 121 -4.75 7.35 -4.41
CA LEU A 121 -4.49 8.46 -5.33
C LEU A 121 -5.30 9.72 -4.98
N ALA A 122 -6.57 9.55 -4.61
CA ALA A 122 -7.46 10.63 -4.21
C ALA A 122 -6.99 11.31 -2.92
N THR A 123 -6.59 10.50 -1.91
CA THR A 123 -6.03 11.02 -0.65
C THR A 123 -4.69 11.71 -0.88
N SER A 124 -3.79 11.13 -1.68
CA SER A 124 -2.52 11.74 -2.14
C SER A 124 -2.76 13.09 -2.81
N SER A 125 -3.73 13.18 -3.73
CA SER A 125 -4.09 14.42 -4.42
C SER A 125 -4.71 15.46 -3.48
N LEU A 126 -5.57 15.04 -2.55
CA LEU A 126 -6.19 15.92 -1.57
C LEU A 126 -5.15 16.52 -0.63
N PHE A 127 -4.14 15.73 -0.24
CA PHE A 127 -3.03 16.18 0.58
C PHE A 127 -2.17 17.18 -0.20
N GLY A 128 -1.90 16.96 -1.49
CA GLY A 128 -1.21 17.95 -2.34
C GLY A 128 -2.00 19.25 -2.55
N LEU A 129 -3.33 19.20 -2.49
CA LEU A 129 -4.18 20.40 -2.61
C LEU A 129 -4.14 21.29 -1.36
N TRP A 130 -4.23 20.68 -0.17
CA TRP A 130 -4.44 21.40 1.09
C TRP A 130 -3.19 21.56 1.94
N LEU A 131 -2.25 20.60 1.88
CA LEU A 131 -1.07 20.61 2.72
C LEU A 131 0.10 21.21 1.94
N LYS A 132 0.63 22.32 2.45
CA LYS A 132 1.89 22.86 1.97
C LYS A 132 3.01 21.83 2.20
N PRO A 133 4.04 21.78 1.35
CA PRO A 133 5.19 20.90 1.57
C PRO A 133 5.72 21.05 3.00
N LEU A 134 5.85 19.93 3.71
CA LEU A 134 6.41 19.93 5.06
C LEU A 134 7.92 20.01 4.94
N ARG A 135 8.50 21.02 5.59
CA ARG A 135 9.94 21.21 5.58
C ARG A 135 10.54 20.42 6.74
N ILE A 136 11.01 19.21 6.46
CA ILE A 136 11.69 18.36 7.45
C ILE A 136 13.17 18.29 7.06
N TYR A 137 14.06 18.68 7.96
CA TYR A 137 15.51 18.57 7.78
C TYR A 137 16.04 19.25 6.48
N HIS A 138 15.51 20.44 6.17
CA HIS A 138 15.83 21.21 4.95
C HIS A 138 15.44 20.56 3.61
N HIS A 139 14.72 19.44 3.63
CA HIS A 139 14.09 18.85 2.46
C HIS A 139 12.58 19.16 2.45
N ASP A 140 12.09 19.60 1.29
CA ASP A 140 10.66 19.83 1.09
C ASP A 140 9.98 18.48 0.82
N LEU A 141 9.40 17.88 1.85
CA LEU A 141 8.62 16.67 1.71
C LEU A 141 7.23 17.03 1.21
N LEU A 142 6.96 16.62 -0.03
CA LEU A 142 5.64 16.69 -0.65
C LEU A 142 4.70 15.78 0.13
N VAL A 143 3.79 16.39 0.89
CA VAL A 143 2.88 15.68 1.80
C VAL A 143 1.92 14.76 1.04
N GLY A 144 1.52 15.18 -0.17
CA GLY A 144 0.77 14.37 -1.12
C GLY A 144 1.62 13.57 -2.10
N GLY A 145 2.96 13.60 -2.00
CA GLY A 145 3.86 12.99 -2.97
C GLY A 145 3.82 13.66 -4.34
N PHE A 146 4.67 13.20 -5.25
CA PHE A 146 4.78 13.72 -6.61
C PHE A 146 3.50 13.48 -7.42
N ILE A 147 2.90 12.29 -7.30
CA ILE A 147 1.70 11.93 -8.06
C ILE A 147 0.51 12.78 -7.60
N GLY A 148 0.30 12.89 -6.29
CA GLY A 148 -0.78 13.68 -5.72
C GLY A 148 -0.67 15.16 -6.06
N GLU A 149 0.55 15.71 -5.99
CA GLU A 149 0.82 17.10 -6.36
C GLU A 149 0.51 17.36 -7.86
N LEU A 150 0.93 16.45 -8.74
CA LEU A 150 0.68 16.55 -10.18
C LEU A 150 -0.83 16.48 -10.49
N CYS A 151 -1.54 15.52 -9.88
CA CYS A 151 -2.98 15.36 -10.03
C CYS A 151 -3.74 16.57 -9.48
N SER A 152 -3.38 17.04 -8.29
CA SER A 152 -3.96 18.23 -7.65
C SER A 152 -3.80 19.47 -8.52
N LYS A 153 -2.57 19.79 -8.96
CA LYS A 153 -2.30 20.94 -9.84
C LYS A 153 -3.09 20.87 -11.14
N THR A 154 -3.19 19.68 -11.73
CA THR A 154 -3.96 19.47 -12.95
C THR A 154 -5.45 19.71 -12.69
N LEU A 155 -6.03 19.18 -11.61
CA LEU A 155 -7.43 19.42 -11.25
C LEU A 155 -7.71 20.89 -10.97
N VAL A 156 -6.84 21.57 -10.22
CA VAL A 156 -6.98 23.00 -9.90
C VAL A 156 -6.96 23.85 -11.17
N ARG A 157 -6.12 23.49 -12.16
CA ARG A 157 -6.07 24.18 -13.46
C ARG A 157 -7.41 24.13 -14.20
N TYR A 158 -8.15 23.02 -14.11
CA TYR A 158 -9.43 22.85 -14.82
C TYR A 158 -10.65 23.28 -14.00
N PHE A 159 -10.65 23.08 -12.68
CA PHE A 159 -11.84 23.20 -11.82
C PHE A 159 -11.73 24.27 -10.72
N ASN A 160 -10.62 25.00 -10.64
CA ASN A 160 -10.25 25.86 -9.51
C ASN A 160 -10.12 25.07 -8.18
N PRO A 161 -9.51 25.64 -7.11
CA PRO A 161 -9.31 24.93 -5.85
C PRO A 161 -10.59 24.35 -5.19
N PRO A 162 -11.73 25.07 -5.09
CA PRO A 162 -12.92 24.50 -4.47
C PRO A 162 -13.55 23.39 -5.32
N GLY A 163 -13.55 23.51 -6.65
CA GLY A 163 -14.08 22.47 -7.55
C GLY A 163 -13.22 21.22 -7.53
N ALA A 164 -11.89 21.38 -7.52
CA ALA A 164 -10.95 20.28 -7.34
C ALA A 164 -11.18 19.53 -6.02
N ALA A 165 -11.40 20.26 -4.92
CA ALA A 165 -11.66 19.65 -3.61
C ALA A 165 -12.96 18.82 -3.62
N VAL A 166 -14.06 19.38 -4.13
CA VAL A 166 -15.36 18.67 -4.21
C VAL A 166 -15.23 17.40 -5.04
N LEU A 167 -14.56 17.47 -6.19
CA LEU A 167 -14.34 16.30 -7.06
C LEU A 167 -13.50 15.22 -6.36
N LEU A 168 -12.42 15.61 -5.68
CA LEU A 168 -11.57 14.67 -4.95
C LEU A 168 -12.31 13.99 -3.79
N TRP A 169 -13.12 14.73 -3.04
CA TRP A 169 -13.98 14.16 -2.00
C TRP A 169 -15.01 13.17 -2.58
N LEU A 170 -15.63 13.50 -3.71
CA LEU A 170 -16.55 12.60 -4.39
C LEU A 170 -15.86 11.30 -4.81
N ILE A 171 -14.69 11.41 -5.46
CA ILE A 171 -13.89 10.25 -5.87
C ILE A 171 -13.51 9.39 -4.66
N LEU A 172 -13.12 10.01 -3.55
CA LEU A 172 -12.76 9.32 -2.31
C LEU A 172 -13.94 8.51 -1.74
N ILE A 173 -15.15 9.09 -1.74
CA ILE A 173 -16.36 8.39 -1.29
C ILE A 173 -16.67 7.21 -2.22
N ILE A 174 -16.62 7.40 -3.53
CA ILE A 174 -16.86 6.32 -4.51
C ILE A 174 -15.82 5.21 -4.34
N ALA A 175 -14.55 5.57 -4.17
CA ALA A 175 -13.45 4.62 -3.99
C ALA A 175 -13.56 3.82 -2.69
N PHE A 176 -14.12 4.40 -1.64
CA PHE A 176 -14.39 3.71 -0.37
C PHE A 176 -15.54 2.70 -0.48
N VAL A 177 -16.53 2.97 -1.34
CA VAL A 177 -17.66 2.06 -1.58
C VAL A 177 -17.28 0.87 -2.47
N LEU A 178 -16.32 1.08 -3.37
CA LEU A 178 -15.87 0.10 -4.37
C LEU A 178 -15.18 -1.13 -3.73
#